data_AF-A0A7V0W031-F1
#
_entry.id   AF-A0A7V0W031-F1
#
_cell.length_a   1.000
_cell.length_b   1.000
_cell.length_c   1.000
_cell.angle_alpha   90.00
_cell.angle_beta   90.00
_cell.angle_gamma   90.00
#
_symmetry.space_group_name_H-M   'P 1'
#
loop_
_entity.id
_entity.type
_entity.pdbx_description
1 polymer ?
#
loop_
_entity_poly.entity_id
_entity_poly.type
_entity_poly.pdbx_seq_one_letter_code
_entity_poly.pdbx_strand_id
1 'polypeptide(L)'
;MKRFVLLSMIALLSICLVGMAYSAPKLYSKNNVLAVFITNNATTSSDMTLIVKCEGGGTTYFDEGAEIKYFIPSANVANWTTRAFNDSSWTTGVSGIGYADGDDNTTIPGPPMTSVFVRYRFDAPNAASVKTITLWFDYDDAFIAWLNDVEVARSDNIKAVAVGKIPNWDEGLGITDHESTNTPAGKPNATRWTKAVGTASGQIMKFDVAVELGDTVSAVSPRAKLTST
;
A
#
# COMPACT_ATOMS: atom_id res chain seq x y z
N MET A 1 -12.26 38.03 -42.77
CA MET A 1 -11.09 37.51 -42.01
C MET A 1 -11.45 37.40 -40.53
N LYS A 2 -11.75 36.19 -40.03
CA LYS A 2 -11.88 35.89 -38.59
C LYS A 2 -11.00 34.69 -38.31
N ARG A 3 -9.98 34.89 -37.44
CA ARG A 3 -9.06 33.85 -36.99
C ARG A 3 -9.77 32.99 -35.94
N PHE A 4 -9.84 31.68 -36.16
CA PHE A 4 -10.24 30.73 -35.13
C PHE A 4 -9.00 30.22 -34.41
N VAL A 5 -8.92 30.48 -33.11
CA VAL A 5 -7.93 29.90 -32.20
C VAL A 5 -8.42 28.50 -31.86
N LEU A 6 -7.63 27.48 -32.20
CA LEU A 6 -7.89 26.10 -31.80
C LEU A 6 -7.38 25.91 -30.37
N LEU A 7 -8.29 25.90 -29.40
CA LEU A 7 -7.97 25.59 -28.02
C LEU A 7 -7.86 24.06 -27.89
N SER A 8 -6.63 23.55 -27.76
CA SER A 8 -6.38 22.14 -27.48
C SER A 8 -6.86 21.82 -26.06
N MET A 9 -8.03 21.18 -25.94
CA MET A 9 -8.45 20.54 -24.70
C MET A 9 -7.63 19.26 -24.54
N ILE A 10 -6.63 19.30 -23.66
CA ILE A 10 -5.98 18.11 -23.12
C ILE A 10 -7.08 17.30 -22.44
N ALA A 11 -7.44 16.16 -23.04
CA ALA A 11 -8.33 15.19 -22.44
C ALA A 11 -7.64 14.66 -21.18
N LEU A 12 -8.15 15.04 -20.01
CA LEU A 12 -7.81 14.40 -18.73
C LEU A 12 -8.17 12.92 -18.88
N LEU A 13 -7.14 12.07 -18.88
CA LEU A 13 -7.27 10.63 -18.91
C LEU A 13 -8.12 10.21 -17.70
N SER A 14 -9.34 9.79 -17.99
CA SER A 14 -10.27 9.26 -16.99
C SER A 14 -9.62 8.07 -16.30
N ILE A 15 -9.42 8.19 -14.99
CA ILE A 15 -9.10 7.08 -14.10
C ILE A 15 -10.21 6.04 -14.30
N CYS A 16 -9.83 4.86 -14.78
CA CYS A 16 -10.71 3.72 -14.89
C CYS A 16 -11.10 3.29 -13.47
N LEU A 17 -12.19 3.85 -12.95
CA LEU A 17 -12.82 3.38 -11.73
C LEU A 17 -13.48 2.05 -12.05
N VAL A 18 -12.72 0.96 -11.98
CA VAL A 18 -13.32 -0.38 -11.93
C VAL A 18 -13.96 -0.50 -10.54
N GLY A 19 -15.20 -0.02 -10.44
CA GLY A 19 -16.05 -0.16 -9.27
C GLY A 19 -16.39 -1.63 -9.07
N MET A 20 -15.54 -2.33 -8.33
CA MET A 20 -15.95 -3.55 -7.62
C MET A 20 -16.39 -3.12 -6.22
N ALA A 21 -17.60 -3.49 -5.85
CA ALA A 21 -18.27 -3.10 -4.61
C ALA A 21 -17.63 -3.77 -3.38
N TYR A 22 -16.47 -3.28 -2.96
CA TYR A 22 -15.98 -3.48 -1.61
C TYR A 22 -16.40 -2.28 -0.76
N SER A 23 -16.85 -2.54 0.47
CA SER A 23 -17.05 -1.49 1.45
C SER A 23 -15.75 -0.72 1.62
N ALA A 24 -15.81 0.61 1.67
CA ALA A 24 -14.64 1.43 1.92
C ALA A 24 -13.90 0.90 3.18
N PRO A 25 -12.57 0.71 3.10
CA PRO A 25 -11.78 0.25 4.23
C PRO A 25 -11.98 1.19 5.42
N LYS A 26 -12.00 0.60 6.62
CA LYS A 26 -12.03 1.38 7.86
C LYS A 26 -10.64 1.95 8.16
N LEU A 27 -10.57 3.21 8.56
CA LEU A 27 -9.40 3.85 9.15
C LEU A 27 -9.68 4.13 10.63
N TYR A 28 -8.82 3.60 11.50
CA TYR A 28 -8.93 3.76 12.95
C TYR A 28 -7.96 4.84 13.44
N SER A 29 -8.20 5.43 14.61
CA SER A 29 -7.22 6.37 15.17
C SER A 29 -5.89 5.71 15.54
N LYS A 30 -5.91 4.40 15.83
CA LYS A 30 -4.74 3.61 16.22
C LYS A 30 -4.72 2.21 15.65
N ASN A 31 -3.52 1.63 15.61
CA ASN A 31 -3.28 0.23 15.26
C ASN A 31 -3.88 -0.15 13.90
N ASN A 32 -3.73 0.73 12.90
CA ASN A 32 -4.00 0.35 11.52
C ASN A 32 -2.86 -0.54 11.00
N VAL A 33 -3.19 -1.33 9.99
CA VAL A 33 -2.24 -2.17 9.29
C VAL A 33 -2.42 -1.97 7.80
N LEU A 34 -1.35 -1.61 7.10
CA LEU A 34 -1.23 -1.88 5.67
C LEU A 34 -0.42 -3.18 5.53
N ALA A 35 -1.06 -4.23 5.03
CA ALA A 35 -0.44 -5.50 4.72
C ALA A 35 -0.17 -5.54 3.21
N VAL A 36 1.01 -5.98 2.79
CA VAL A 36 1.43 -6.01 1.39
C VAL A 36 2.02 -7.37 1.07
N PHE A 37 1.50 -7.99 0.01
CA PHE A 37 2.06 -9.16 -0.64
C PHE A 37 2.87 -8.63 -1.81
N ILE A 38 4.19 -8.81 -1.79
CA ILE A 38 5.05 -8.53 -2.94
C ILE A 38 5.48 -9.85 -3.57
N THR A 39 5.54 -9.90 -4.90
CA THR A 39 5.89 -11.12 -5.63
C THR A 39 6.77 -10.81 -6.83
N ASN A 40 7.66 -11.77 -7.12
CA ASN A 40 8.51 -11.77 -8.31
C ASN A 40 7.81 -12.39 -9.50
N ASN A 41 8.23 -11.97 -10.69
CA ASN A 41 7.81 -12.53 -11.97
C ASN A 41 8.39 -13.93 -12.22
N ALA A 42 9.49 -14.27 -11.53
CA ALA A 42 10.17 -15.55 -11.59
C ALA A 42 10.83 -15.89 -10.25
N THR A 43 10.94 -17.19 -9.94
CA THR A 43 11.63 -17.68 -8.73
C THR A 43 13.16 -17.51 -8.77
N THR A 44 13.69 -16.86 -9.80
CA THR A 44 15.11 -16.56 -9.97
C THR A 44 15.40 -15.06 -10.01
N SER A 45 14.35 -14.21 -9.96
CA SER A 45 14.52 -12.76 -9.90
C SER A 45 15.24 -12.37 -8.60
N SER A 46 16.04 -11.31 -8.69
CA SER A 46 16.92 -10.85 -7.62
C SER A 46 16.89 -9.34 -7.45
N ASP A 47 15.82 -8.72 -7.91
CA ASP A 47 15.58 -7.28 -8.08
C ASP A 47 14.25 -6.84 -7.44
N MET A 48 13.60 -7.73 -6.69
CA MET A 48 12.41 -7.41 -5.91
C MET A 48 12.64 -6.21 -4.99
N THR A 49 11.74 -5.22 -5.04
CA THR A 49 11.77 -4.04 -4.18
C THR A 49 10.36 -3.65 -3.74
N LEU A 50 10.18 -3.26 -2.48
CA LEU A 50 8.96 -2.63 -1.97
C LEU A 50 9.27 -1.40 -1.11
N ILE A 51 8.84 -0.23 -1.59
CA ILE A 51 8.88 1.02 -0.84
C ILE A 51 7.50 1.67 -0.89
N VAL A 52 6.96 1.96 0.30
CA VAL A 52 5.59 2.46 0.44
C VAL A 52 5.55 3.71 1.30
N LYS A 53 4.74 4.67 0.87
CA LYS A 53 4.36 5.85 1.65
C LYS A 53 2.84 5.96 1.76
N CYS A 54 2.37 6.32 2.95
CA CYS A 54 0.95 6.49 3.25
C CYS A 54 0.68 7.86 3.87
N GLU A 55 -0.27 8.58 3.30
CA GLU A 55 -0.64 9.94 3.72
C GLU A 55 -2.16 10.10 3.83
N GLY A 56 -2.64 10.96 4.72
CA GLY A 56 -4.06 11.25 4.88
C GLY A 56 -4.32 12.52 5.69
N GLY A 57 -5.23 13.37 5.22
CA GLY A 57 -5.61 14.60 5.92
C GLY A 57 -4.42 15.53 6.22
N GLY A 58 -3.45 15.61 5.31
CA GLY A 58 -2.23 16.43 5.47
C GLY A 58 -1.16 15.83 6.40
N THR A 59 -1.32 14.57 6.84
CA THR A 59 -0.36 13.85 7.67
C THR A 59 0.28 12.70 6.89
N THR A 60 1.60 12.55 6.98
CA THR A 60 2.29 11.32 6.57
C THR A 60 2.24 10.32 7.73
N TYR A 61 1.58 9.18 7.52
CA TYR A 61 1.47 8.13 8.54
C TYR A 61 2.72 7.27 8.61
N PHE A 62 3.30 6.97 7.46
CA PHE A 62 4.60 6.35 7.31
C PHE A 62 5.17 6.60 5.92
N ASP A 63 6.47 6.41 5.78
CA ASP A 63 7.25 6.58 4.56
C ASP A 63 8.35 5.49 4.51
N GLU A 64 9.19 5.53 3.48
CA GLU A 64 10.49 4.87 3.44
C GLU A 64 11.26 5.13 4.76
N GLY A 65 11.93 4.11 5.29
CA GLY A 65 12.58 4.24 6.60
C GLY A 65 11.70 3.93 7.82
N ALA A 66 10.38 3.77 7.67
CA ALA A 66 9.52 3.32 8.77
C ALA A 66 9.84 1.89 9.21
N GLU A 67 9.57 1.56 10.48
CA GLU A 67 9.66 0.16 10.93
C GLU A 67 8.57 -0.69 10.26
N ILE A 68 8.95 -1.88 9.78
CA ILE A 68 8.04 -2.88 9.20
C ILE A 68 8.21 -4.23 9.88
N LYS A 69 7.18 -5.06 9.78
CA LYS A 69 7.28 -6.51 9.97
C LYS A 69 7.28 -7.20 8.63
N TYR A 70 8.19 -8.13 8.39
CA TYR A 70 8.20 -8.92 7.17
C TYR A 70 8.36 -10.42 7.46
N PHE A 71 7.84 -11.24 6.56
CA PHE A 71 7.88 -12.68 6.64
C PHE A 71 8.19 -13.27 5.27
N ILE A 72 9.19 -14.15 5.25
CA ILE A 72 9.52 -15.00 4.11
C ILE A 72 8.71 -16.29 4.31
N PRO A 73 7.66 -16.51 3.51
CA PRO A 73 6.76 -17.63 3.73
C PRO A 73 7.34 -18.96 3.26
N SER A 74 6.99 -20.02 3.99
CA SER A 74 7.12 -21.43 3.57
C SER A 74 5.76 -22.14 3.54
N ALA A 75 4.70 -21.40 3.84
CA ALA A 75 3.30 -21.83 3.85
C ALA A 75 2.39 -20.58 3.82
N ASN A 76 1.13 -20.78 3.44
CA ASN A 76 0.10 -19.74 3.56
C ASN A 76 -0.12 -19.37 5.02
N VAL A 77 -0.31 -18.07 5.26
CA VAL A 77 -0.63 -17.55 6.60
C VAL A 77 -2.08 -17.09 6.61
N ALA A 78 -2.89 -17.57 7.56
CA ALA A 78 -4.28 -17.14 7.66
C ALA A 78 -4.38 -15.76 8.32
N ASN A 79 -5.29 -14.91 7.84
CA ASN A 79 -5.68 -13.62 8.44
C ASN A 79 -4.53 -12.60 8.60
N TRP A 80 -3.39 -12.80 7.93
CA TRP A 80 -2.21 -11.93 8.05
C TRP A 80 -2.41 -10.52 7.47
N THR A 81 -3.54 -10.25 6.83
CA THR A 81 -3.97 -8.93 6.35
C THR A 81 -4.77 -8.14 7.39
N THR A 82 -5.21 -8.80 8.47
CA THR A 82 -6.07 -8.20 9.50
C THR A 82 -5.27 -7.40 10.53
N ARG A 83 -5.95 -6.46 11.20
CA ARG A 83 -5.39 -5.70 12.34
C ARG A 83 -5.04 -6.57 13.55
N ALA A 84 -5.86 -7.60 13.78
CA ALA A 84 -5.77 -8.47 14.95
C ALA A 84 -4.68 -9.54 14.84
N PHE A 85 -4.11 -9.76 13.64
CA PHE A 85 -3.02 -10.68 13.45
C PHE A 85 -1.81 -10.32 14.32
N ASN A 86 -1.25 -11.31 15.00
CA ASN A 86 -0.05 -11.17 15.80
C ASN A 86 1.19 -11.49 14.94
N ASP A 87 1.92 -10.46 14.55
CA ASP A 87 3.14 -10.49 13.78
C ASP A 87 4.41 -10.41 14.66
N SER A 88 4.30 -10.68 15.96
CA SER A 88 5.47 -10.63 16.87
C SER A 88 6.57 -11.62 16.51
N SER A 89 6.22 -12.73 15.85
CA SER A 89 7.18 -13.73 15.34
C SER A 89 7.80 -13.35 13.99
N TRP A 90 7.30 -12.30 13.33
CA TRP A 90 7.84 -11.83 12.07
C TRP A 90 9.08 -10.97 12.31
N THR A 91 9.98 -10.98 11.34
CA THR A 91 11.24 -10.23 11.41
C THR A 91 10.94 -8.73 11.34
N THR A 92 11.62 -7.95 12.16
CA THR A 92 11.58 -6.49 12.06
C THR A 92 12.54 -6.02 10.97
N GLY A 93 12.08 -5.08 10.14
CA GLY A 93 12.89 -4.40 9.14
C GLY A 93 12.58 -2.91 9.10
N VAL A 94 13.20 -2.24 8.13
CA VAL A 94 13.01 -0.85 7.75
C VAL A 94 12.42 -0.80 6.33
N SER A 95 11.34 -0.05 6.13
CA SER A 95 10.65 0.14 4.84
C SER A 95 11.63 0.52 3.72
N GLY A 96 11.43 -0.07 2.54
CA GLY A 96 12.45 -0.27 1.51
C GLY A 96 13.08 -1.62 1.69
N ILE A 97 12.35 -2.65 1.29
CA ILE A 97 12.74 -4.05 1.45
C ILE A 97 12.86 -4.72 0.08
N GLY A 98 13.95 -5.46 -0.12
CA GLY A 98 14.29 -6.03 -1.41
C GLY A 98 15.60 -6.80 -1.42
N TYR A 99 16.18 -7.03 -2.59
CA TYR A 99 17.38 -7.86 -2.79
C TYR A 99 18.73 -7.11 -2.80
N ALA A 100 18.80 -5.91 -2.21
CA ALA A 100 20.04 -5.15 -1.97
C ALA A 100 20.83 -4.78 -3.22
N ASP A 101 20.14 -4.29 -4.23
CA ASP A 101 20.72 -3.67 -5.43
C ASP A 101 21.09 -2.18 -5.22
N GLY A 102 20.77 -1.61 -4.05
CA GLY A 102 21.16 -0.27 -3.63
C GLY A 102 19.99 0.68 -3.35
N ASP A 103 18.75 0.26 -3.58
CA ASP A 103 17.56 1.05 -3.25
C ASP A 103 16.85 0.62 -1.94
N ASP A 104 17.29 -0.49 -1.33
CA ASP A 104 16.72 -1.05 -0.11
C ASP A 104 17.35 -0.58 1.20
N ASN A 105 16.51 -0.36 2.21
CA ASN A 105 16.91 -0.25 3.62
C ASN A 105 16.98 -1.60 4.34
N THR A 106 16.24 -2.61 3.88
CA THR A 106 16.19 -3.97 4.41
C THR A 106 16.47 -4.96 3.30
N THR A 107 17.58 -5.67 3.42
CA THR A 107 17.89 -6.78 2.51
C THR A 107 17.15 -8.04 2.93
N ILE A 108 16.48 -8.68 1.99
CA ILE A 108 15.89 -10.01 2.16
C ILE A 108 17.02 -11.04 2.16
N PRO A 109 17.18 -11.83 3.24
CA PRO A 109 18.21 -12.85 3.29
C PRO A 109 17.82 -14.08 2.48
N GLY A 110 18.82 -14.76 1.92
CA GLY A 110 18.67 -16.08 1.30
C GLY A 110 18.46 -16.02 -0.22
N PRO A 111 18.08 -17.15 -0.84
CA PRO A 111 17.87 -17.22 -2.29
C PRO A 111 16.61 -16.44 -2.72
N PRO A 112 16.49 -16.13 -4.03
CA PRO A 112 15.23 -15.72 -4.65
C PRO A 112 14.02 -16.54 -4.20
N MET A 113 12.89 -15.87 -3.98
CA MET A 113 11.62 -16.48 -3.57
C MET A 113 10.47 -15.90 -4.37
N THR A 114 9.33 -16.59 -4.38
CA THR A 114 8.15 -16.11 -5.11
C THR A 114 7.59 -14.84 -4.48
N SER A 115 7.42 -14.81 -3.16
CA SER A 115 6.76 -13.69 -2.48
C SER A 115 7.33 -13.39 -1.10
N VAL A 116 7.11 -12.16 -0.64
CA VAL A 116 7.35 -11.71 0.74
C VAL A 116 6.11 -11.01 1.26
N PHE A 117 5.78 -11.25 2.53
CA PHE A 117 4.66 -10.59 3.19
C PHE A 117 5.20 -9.48 4.08
N VAL A 118 4.67 -8.28 3.93
CA VAL A 118 5.12 -7.07 4.65
C VAL A 118 3.94 -6.43 5.37
N ARG A 119 4.15 -5.95 6.58
CA ARG A 119 3.14 -5.27 7.40
C ARG A 119 3.69 -3.96 7.96
N TYR A 120 2.97 -2.89 7.65
CA TYR A 120 3.18 -1.55 8.19
C TYR A 120 2.13 -1.30 9.28
N ARG A 121 2.57 -1.11 10.52
CA ARG A 121 1.69 -0.67 11.61
C ARG A 121 1.77 0.84 11.76
N PHE A 122 0.62 1.50 11.84
CA PHE A 122 0.58 2.95 12.00
C PHE A 122 -0.65 3.44 12.76
N ASP A 123 -0.47 4.58 13.41
CA ASP A 123 -1.55 5.34 14.04
C ASP A 123 -1.98 6.48 13.11
N ALA A 124 -3.28 6.78 13.12
CA ALA A 124 -3.87 7.87 12.35
C ALA A 124 -4.73 8.74 13.29
N PRO A 125 -4.13 9.53 14.20
CA PRO A 125 -4.88 10.26 15.22
C PRO A 125 -5.93 11.24 14.64
N ASN A 126 -5.79 11.62 13.36
CA ASN A 126 -6.75 12.43 12.60
C ASN A 126 -7.82 11.61 11.85
N ALA A 127 -7.96 10.30 12.07
CA ALA A 127 -8.84 9.42 11.29
C ALA A 127 -10.29 9.92 11.16
N ALA A 128 -10.83 10.62 12.18
CA ALA A 128 -12.19 11.17 12.15
C ALA A 128 -12.41 12.24 11.06
N SER A 129 -11.36 12.97 10.66
CA SER A 129 -11.44 14.01 9.61
C SER A 129 -10.97 13.54 8.23
N VAL A 130 -10.40 12.33 8.14
CA VAL A 130 -9.83 11.77 6.91
C VAL A 130 -10.91 11.07 6.11
N LYS A 131 -11.04 11.42 4.83
CA LYS A 131 -11.98 10.78 3.87
C LYS A 131 -11.28 9.96 2.81
N THR A 132 -10.01 10.28 2.55
CA THR A 132 -9.16 9.61 1.59
C THR A 132 -7.77 9.51 2.18
N ILE A 133 -7.17 8.32 2.05
CA ILE A 133 -5.72 8.17 2.20
C ILE A 133 -5.09 8.02 0.82
N THR A 134 -3.85 8.45 0.68
CA THR A 134 -3.06 8.26 -0.52
C THR A 134 -1.96 7.26 -0.21
N LEU A 135 -1.86 6.22 -1.03
CA LEU A 135 -0.77 5.25 -1.00
C LEU A 135 0.12 5.48 -2.22
N TRP A 136 1.43 5.51 -1.99
CA TRP A 136 2.44 5.58 -3.03
C TRP A 136 3.31 4.32 -2.96
N PHE A 137 3.56 3.71 -4.12
CA PHE A 137 4.33 2.48 -4.25
C PHE A 137 5.44 2.69 -5.27
N ASP A 138 6.66 2.41 -4.85
CA ASP A 138 7.82 2.17 -5.70
C ASP A 138 8.18 0.69 -5.52
N TYR A 139 8.10 -0.10 -6.59
CA TYR A 139 8.07 -1.56 -6.45
C TYR A 139 8.58 -2.31 -7.68
N ASP A 140 8.99 -3.55 -7.41
CA ASP A 140 9.41 -4.54 -8.39
C ASP A 140 9.16 -5.96 -7.83
N ASP A 141 8.45 -6.89 -8.47
CA ASP A 141 7.78 -6.77 -9.77
C ASP A 141 6.29 -6.41 -9.64
N ALA A 142 5.67 -6.82 -8.54
CA ALA A 142 4.22 -6.72 -8.37
C ALA A 142 3.80 -6.80 -6.91
N PHE A 143 2.66 -6.20 -6.58
CA PHE A 143 2.11 -6.28 -5.24
C PHE A 143 0.58 -6.29 -5.19
N ILE A 144 0.06 -6.74 -4.06
CA ILE A 144 -1.31 -6.49 -3.61
C ILE A 144 -1.25 -5.96 -2.18
N ALA A 145 -2.04 -4.93 -1.86
CA ALA A 145 -2.06 -4.30 -0.55
C ALA A 145 -3.46 -4.26 0.05
N TRP A 146 -3.55 -4.54 1.35
CA TRP A 146 -4.77 -4.52 2.14
C TRP A 146 -4.65 -3.53 3.30
N LEU A 147 -5.62 -2.63 3.41
CA LEU A 147 -5.80 -1.80 4.61
C LEU A 147 -6.79 -2.50 5.52
N ASN A 148 -6.33 -2.96 6.68
CA ASN A 148 -7.19 -3.55 7.69
C ASN A 148 -8.10 -4.66 7.13
N ASP A 149 -7.53 -5.58 6.34
CA ASP A 149 -8.18 -6.71 5.66
C ASP A 149 -8.98 -6.42 4.38
N VAL A 150 -9.09 -5.15 3.97
CA VAL A 150 -9.74 -4.78 2.70
C VAL A 150 -8.68 -4.48 1.66
N GLU A 151 -8.75 -5.11 0.48
CA GLU A 151 -7.83 -4.83 -0.63
C GLU A 151 -8.03 -3.40 -1.12
N VAL A 152 -6.94 -2.62 -1.20
CA VAL A 152 -6.99 -1.18 -1.51
C VAL A 152 -6.10 -0.76 -2.67
N ALA A 153 -5.09 -1.57 -3.01
CA ALA A 153 -4.18 -1.30 -4.12
C ALA A 153 -3.61 -2.62 -4.63
N ARG A 154 -3.32 -2.67 -5.93
CA ARG A 154 -2.60 -3.77 -6.57
C ARG A 154 -1.89 -3.27 -7.81
N SER A 155 -0.80 -3.93 -8.18
CA SER A 155 -0.13 -3.65 -9.45
C SER A 155 -0.95 -4.13 -10.65
N ASP A 156 -0.87 -3.37 -11.74
CA ASP A 156 -1.67 -3.63 -12.94
C ASP A 156 -1.29 -4.93 -13.64
N ASN A 157 -0.08 -5.42 -13.45
CA ASN A 157 0.39 -6.68 -14.04
C ASN A 157 -0.20 -7.94 -13.37
N ILE A 158 -0.87 -7.86 -12.21
CA ILE A 158 -1.55 -9.03 -11.60
C ILE A 158 -2.95 -9.22 -12.18
N LYS A 159 -3.09 -10.19 -13.10
CA LYS A 159 -4.38 -10.55 -13.73
C LYS A 159 -4.92 -11.92 -13.32
N ALA A 160 -4.05 -12.84 -12.89
CA ALA A 160 -4.43 -14.23 -12.59
C ALA A 160 -5.28 -14.38 -11.31
N VAL A 161 -5.22 -13.38 -10.41
CA VAL A 161 -5.87 -13.43 -9.09
C VAL A 161 -7.04 -12.46 -9.04
N ALA A 162 -8.22 -12.97 -8.72
CA ALA A 162 -9.42 -12.15 -8.51
C ALA A 162 -9.24 -11.19 -7.34
N VAL A 163 -9.79 -9.97 -7.46
CA VAL A 163 -9.79 -8.97 -6.39
C VAL A 163 -10.39 -9.57 -5.10
N GLY A 164 -9.80 -9.25 -3.96
CA GLY A 164 -10.18 -9.74 -2.63
C GLY A 164 -9.71 -11.17 -2.34
N LYS A 165 -8.95 -11.80 -3.24
CA LYS A 165 -8.28 -13.08 -2.98
C LYS A 165 -6.83 -12.85 -2.58
N ILE A 166 -6.41 -13.56 -1.56
CA ILE A 166 -5.00 -13.64 -1.16
C ILE A 166 -4.39 -14.79 -1.98
N PRO A 167 -3.36 -14.55 -2.81
CA PRO A 167 -2.64 -15.60 -3.53
C PRO A 167 -2.01 -16.62 -2.57
N ASN A 168 -1.71 -17.82 -3.05
CA ASN A 168 -0.80 -18.70 -2.31
C ASN A 168 0.61 -18.10 -2.28
N TRP A 169 1.36 -18.39 -1.22
CA TRP A 169 2.71 -17.85 -1.02
C TRP A 169 3.70 -18.21 -2.15
N ASP A 170 3.50 -19.34 -2.81
CA ASP A 170 4.31 -19.88 -3.91
C ASP A 170 3.62 -19.77 -5.28
N GLU A 171 2.50 -19.04 -5.37
CA GLU A 171 1.70 -18.97 -6.59
C GLU A 171 2.44 -18.21 -7.70
N GLY A 172 2.73 -18.89 -8.81
CA GLY A 172 3.21 -18.24 -10.02
C GLY A 172 2.09 -17.45 -10.70
N LEU A 173 2.09 -16.13 -10.56
CA LEU A 173 1.00 -15.26 -11.02
C LEU A 173 1.05 -14.90 -12.52
N GLY A 174 2.09 -15.33 -13.23
CA GLY A 174 2.28 -15.02 -14.66
C GLY A 174 2.38 -13.53 -14.95
N ILE A 175 2.93 -12.76 -14.00
CA ILE A 175 3.11 -11.31 -14.12
C ILE A 175 4.25 -11.00 -15.09
N THR A 176 4.15 -9.85 -15.74
CA THR A 176 5.24 -9.26 -16.51
C THR A 176 6.10 -8.39 -15.62
N ASP A 177 7.36 -8.26 -16.01
CA ASP A 177 8.37 -7.40 -15.41
C ASP A 177 7.90 -5.95 -15.14
N HIS A 178 8.27 -5.41 -13.97
CA HIS A 178 8.08 -3.99 -13.65
C HIS A 178 9.16 -3.51 -12.68
N GLU A 179 9.99 -2.58 -13.12
CA GLU A 179 11.07 -2.06 -12.29
C GLU A 179 10.63 -0.97 -11.33
N SER A 180 11.31 -0.91 -10.19
CA SER A 180 11.31 0.24 -9.29
C SER A 180 11.93 1.47 -9.99
N THR A 181 11.82 2.64 -9.37
CA THR A 181 12.50 3.85 -9.84
C THR A 181 14.03 3.77 -9.74
N ASN A 182 14.57 2.74 -9.08
CA ASN A 182 16.00 2.56 -8.79
C ASN A 182 16.61 3.78 -8.06
N THR A 183 15.78 4.53 -7.33
CA THR A 183 16.25 5.66 -6.53
C THR A 183 16.98 5.10 -5.31
N PRO A 184 18.20 5.57 -4.97
CA PRO A 184 18.95 5.03 -3.84
C PRO A 184 18.19 5.07 -2.52
N ALA A 185 18.46 4.09 -1.65
CA ALA A 185 17.83 3.98 -0.34
C ALA A 185 17.96 5.28 0.49
N GLY A 186 16.93 5.61 1.25
CA GLY A 186 16.97 6.67 2.27
C GLY A 186 15.95 6.47 3.38
N LYS A 187 16.04 7.27 4.46
CA LYS A 187 15.17 7.12 5.64
C LYS A 187 14.50 8.44 6.08
N PRO A 188 13.51 8.97 5.33
CA PRO A 188 13.11 8.60 3.97
C PRO A 188 13.97 9.28 2.90
N ASN A 189 14.01 8.75 1.66
CA ASN A 189 14.51 9.51 0.51
C ASN A 189 13.38 10.36 -0.09
N ALA A 190 13.28 11.63 0.33
CA ALA A 190 12.23 12.53 -0.15
C ALA A 190 12.22 12.75 -1.68
N THR A 191 13.34 12.51 -2.38
CA THR A 191 13.41 12.68 -3.84
C THR A 191 12.68 11.57 -4.61
N ARG A 192 12.48 10.39 -4.00
CA ARG A 192 11.76 9.27 -4.61
C ARG A 192 10.33 9.67 -5.02
N TRP A 193 9.63 10.37 -4.15
CA TRP A 193 8.24 10.78 -4.39
C TRP A 193 8.08 11.96 -5.37
N THR A 194 9.19 12.44 -5.95
CA THR A 194 9.20 13.42 -7.05
C THR A 194 9.29 12.77 -8.43
N LYS A 195 9.47 11.44 -8.49
CA LYS A 195 9.50 10.66 -9.73
C LYS A 195 8.14 10.64 -10.41
N ALA A 196 8.14 10.29 -11.69
CA ALA A 196 6.92 10.22 -12.49
C ALA A 196 5.91 9.26 -11.86
N VAL A 197 4.64 9.66 -11.85
CA VAL A 197 3.54 8.82 -11.39
C VAL A 197 2.88 8.17 -12.61
N GLY A 198 2.71 6.86 -12.57
CA GLY A 198 2.10 6.08 -13.64
C GLY A 198 2.28 4.60 -13.41
N THR A 199 2.00 3.80 -14.43
CA THR A 199 1.95 2.33 -14.36
C THR A 199 3.08 1.68 -15.16
N ALA A 200 4.00 2.47 -15.71
CA ALA A 200 5.16 1.96 -16.44
C ALA A 200 6.30 1.67 -15.47
N SER A 201 7.12 0.68 -15.82
CA SER A 201 8.40 0.40 -15.16
C SER A 201 9.21 1.69 -14.93
N GLY A 202 9.78 1.83 -13.73
CA GLY A 202 10.50 3.03 -13.30
C GLY A 202 9.63 4.20 -12.84
N GLN A 203 8.33 3.97 -12.57
CA GLN A 203 7.39 5.00 -12.11
C GLN A 203 6.77 4.65 -10.75
N ILE A 204 6.32 5.68 -10.04
CA ILE A 204 5.57 5.53 -8.80
C ILE A 204 4.12 5.25 -9.12
N MET A 205 3.55 4.19 -8.57
CA MET A 205 2.10 4.01 -8.59
C MET A 205 1.46 4.71 -7.38
N LYS A 206 0.35 5.39 -7.63
CA LYS A 206 -0.39 6.17 -6.63
C LYS A 206 -1.85 5.73 -6.59
N PHE A 207 -2.36 5.45 -5.40
CA PHE A 207 -3.74 5.08 -5.15
C PHE A 207 -4.38 6.05 -4.16
N ASP A 208 -5.48 6.67 -4.55
CA ASP A 208 -6.32 7.46 -3.64
C ASP A 208 -7.50 6.59 -3.17
N VAL A 209 -7.48 6.23 -1.89
CA VAL A 209 -8.37 5.25 -1.28
C VAL A 209 -9.36 5.95 -0.37
N ALA A 210 -10.65 5.93 -0.73
CA ALA A 210 -11.71 6.41 0.15
C ALA A 210 -11.79 5.53 1.41
N VAL A 211 -11.86 6.16 2.59
CA VAL A 211 -11.91 5.48 3.89
C VAL A 211 -13.12 5.91 4.71
N GLU A 212 -13.56 5.03 5.59
CA GLU A 212 -14.56 5.33 6.60
C GLU A 212 -13.96 5.26 8.01
N LEU A 213 -14.46 6.09 8.94
CA LEU A 213 -14.02 6.01 10.33
C LEU A 213 -14.35 4.63 10.91
N GLY A 214 -13.32 3.96 11.45
CA GLY A 214 -13.43 2.66 12.10
C GLY A 214 -13.70 2.73 13.59
N ASP A 215 -13.30 3.83 14.25
CA ASP A 215 -13.51 3.99 15.69
C ASP A 215 -15.01 4.07 16.01
N THR A 216 -15.43 3.44 17.10
CA THR A 216 -16.78 3.63 17.61
C THR A 216 -16.93 5.08 18.08
N VAL A 217 -17.80 5.83 17.42
CA VAL A 217 -18.28 7.10 17.97
C VAL A 217 -19.08 6.76 19.22
N SER A 218 -18.53 7.03 20.41
CA SER A 218 -19.31 6.96 21.64
C SER A 218 -20.53 7.87 21.47
N ALA A 219 -21.72 7.29 21.47
CA ALA A 219 -22.95 8.07 21.46
C ALA A 219 -22.92 9.01 22.68
N VAL A 220 -22.86 10.32 22.44
CA VAL A 220 -23.07 11.29 23.50
C VAL A 220 -24.54 11.17 23.90
N SER A 221 -24.83 10.51 25.02
CA SER A 221 -26.18 10.48 25.56
C SER A 221 -26.70 11.92 25.70
N PRO A 222 -27.95 12.22 25.29
CA PRO A 222 -28.53 13.54 25.52
C PRO A 222 -28.39 13.88 26.99
N ARG A 223 -27.73 15.00 27.28
CA ARG A 223 -27.52 15.52 28.64
C ARG A 223 -28.85 15.44 29.39
N ALA A 224 -28.91 14.59 30.41
CA ALA A 224 -30.10 14.46 31.24
C ALA A 224 -30.50 15.85 31.75
N LYS A 225 -31.72 16.25 31.43
CA LYS A 225 -32.31 17.50 31.89
C LYS A 225 -32.42 17.40 33.41
N LEU A 226 -31.63 18.19 34.15
CA LEU A 226 -31.77 18.33 35.60
C LEU A 226 -33.17 18.86 35.88
N THR A 227 -34.07 17.99 36.36
CA THR A 227 -35.32 18.42 36.99
C THR A 227 -35.00 18.74 38.43
N SER A 228 -34.94 20.04 38.75
CA SER A 228 -34.95 20.53 40.12
C SER A 228 -36.35 20.32 40.72
N THR A 229 -36.45 19.52 41.77
CA THR A 229 -37.55 19.59 42.76
C THR A 229 -37.04 20.32 43.99
#